data_AF-A0A0A3HT77-F1
#
_entry.id   AF-A0A0A3HT77-F1
#
_cell.length_a   1.000
_cell.length_b   1.000
_cell.length_c   1.000
_cell.angle_alpha   90.00
_cell.angle_beta   90.00
_cell.angle_gamma   90.00
#
_symmetry.space_group_name_H-M   'P 1'
#
loop_
_entity.id
_entity.type
_entity.pdbx_description
1 polymer ?
#
loop_
_entity_poly.entity_id
_entity_poly.type
_entity_poly.pdbx_seq_one_letter_code
_entity_poly.pdbx_strand_id
1 'polypeptide(L)'
;STFGKNYERRFQDTDIFEQIFYRILKEIADKGLLSADHVFIDSTHVKASANKRKFEKKMVRKETRAYEAKLQEELNQDRINRGKKPFSADKFEKDEMKEIKESTTDPESGYYVKDERTKQFAYSFHAAADR
;
A
#
# COMPACT_ATOMS: atom_id res chain seq x y z
N SER A 1 -0.82 6.60 24.37
CA SER A 1 -0.60 5.69 25.50
C SER A 1 0.57 4.79 25.13
N THR A 2 1.60 4.69 25.95
CA THR A 2 2.80 3.87 25.66
C THR A 2 2.69 2.57 26.44
N PHE A 3 2.82 1.43 25.76
CA PHE A 3 2.80 0.13 26.43
C PHE A 3 3.94 0.03 27.45
N GLY A 4 3.65 -0.55 28.62
CA GLY A 4 4.67 -0.73 29.66
C GLY A 4 5.65 -1.85 29.29
N LYS A 5 6.92 -1.73 29.71
CA LYS A 5 7.96 -2.75 29.47
C LYS A 5 7.58 -4.19 29.91
N ASN A 6 6.74 -4.33 30.92
CA ASN A 6 6.24 -5.64 31.36
C ASN A 6 5.22 -6.24 30.39
N TYR A 7 4.42 -5.40 29.74
CA TYR A 7 3.46 -5.84 28.73
C TYR A 7 4.21 -6.30 27.49
N GLU A 8 5.16 -5.50 27.02
CA GLU A 8 6.01 -5.81 25.87
C GLU A 8 6.73 -7.15 26.05
N ARG A 9 7.46 -7.36 27.15
CA ARG A 9 8.19 -8.62 27.41
C ARG A 9 7.31 -9.88 27.52
N ARG A 10 6.09 -9.75 28.03
CA ARG A 10 5.20 -10.90 28.26
C ARG A 10 4.56 -11.41 26.98
N PHE A 11 4.34 -10.51 26.04
CA PHE A 11 3.66 -10.80 24.78
C PHE A 11 4.60 -10.69 23.58
N GLN A 12 5.89 -10.44 23.85
CA GLN A 12 6.96 -10.49 22.86
C GLN A 12 6.95 -11.87 22.21
N ASP A 13 7.00 -11.88 20.88
CA ASP A 13 6.98 -13.09 20.04
C ASP A 13 5.68 -13.92 20.13
N THR A 14 4.60 -13.34 20.67
CA THR A 14 3.26 -13.96 20.66
C THR A 14 2.33 -13.30 19.63
N ASP A 15 1.43 -14.09 19.07
CA ASP A 15 0.37 -13.66 18.16
C ASP A 15 -0.97 -13.42 18.90
N ILE A 16 -0.97 -13.40 20.24
CA ILE A 16 -2.19 -13.34 21.07
C ILE A 16 -3.07 -12.13 20.70
N PHE A 17 -2.48 -10.97 20.42
CA PHE A 17 -3.25 -9.79 20.01
C PHE A 17 -3.92 -9.98 18.65
N GLU A 18 -3.22 -10.62 17.72
CA GLU A 18 -3.73 -10.94 16.40
C GLU A 18 -4.85 -11.99 16.50
N GLN A 19 -4.69 -13.01 17.34
CA GLN A 19 -5.76 -13.99 17.61
C GLN A 19 -7.01 -13.35 18.21
N ILE A 20 -6.85 -12.47 19.20
CA ILE A 20 -7.96 -11.72 19.80
C ILE A 20 -8.64 -10.84 18.75
N PHE A 21 -7.86 -10.14 17.94
CA PHE A 21 -8.38 -9.30 16.87
C PHE A 21 -9.19 -10.10 15.85
N TYR A 22 -8.67 -11.22 15.34
CA TYR A 22 -9.40 -12.08 14.42
C TYR A 22 -10.64 -12.70 15.04
N ARG A 23 -10.60 -13.03 16.34
CA ARG A 23 -11.77 -13.54 17.04
C ARG A 23 -12.89 -12.51 17.07
N ILE A 24 -12.55 -11.25 17.38
CA ILE A 24 -13.51 -10.13 17.37
C ILE A 24 -14.04 -9.91 15.95
N LEU A 25 -13.16 -9.84 14.94
CA LEU A 25 -13.58 -9.68 13.54
C LEU A 25 -14.53 -10.79 13.08
N LYS A 26 -14.23 -12.05 13.44
CA LYS A 26 -15.08 -13.18 13.12
C LYS A 26 -16.45 -13.04 13.78
N GLU A 27 -16.53 -12.65 15.04
CA GLU A 27 -17.81 -12.44 15.73
C GLU A 27 -18.63 -11.30 15.13
N ILE A 28 -17.98 -10.22 14.67
CA ILE A 28 -18.64 -9.11 13.97
C ILE A 28 -19.16 -9.58 12.60
N ALA A 29 -18.35 -10.33 11.85
CA ALA A 29 -18.73 -10.88 10.55
C ALA A 29 -19.88 -11.90 10.67
N ASP A 30 -19.80 -12.84 11.62
CA ASP A 30 -20.84 -13.85 11.88
C ASP A 30 -22.18 -13.21 12.28
N LYS A 31 -22.14 -12.04 12.95
CA LYS A 31 -23.34 -11.26 13.31
C LYS A 31 -23.85 -10.36 12.18
N GLY A 32 -23.19 -10.36 11.01
CA GLY A 32 -23.55 -9.49 9.89
C GLY A 32 -23.36 -8.00 10.19
N LEU A 33 -22.54 -7.66 11.20
CA LEU A 33 -22.22 -6.28 11.59
C LEU A 33 -21.07 -5.70 10.75
N LEU A 34 -20.45 -6.52 9.90
CA LEU A 34 -19.42 -6.12 8.94
C LEU A 34 -20.03 -6.11 7.53
N SER A 35 -20.26 -4.92 6.96
CA SER A 35 -20.58 -4.77 5.54
C SER A 35 -19.29 -4.40 4.79
N ALA A 36 -18.84 -5.28 3.90
CA ALA A 36 -17.72 -4.99 3.01
C ALA A 36 -18.14 -4.17 1.77
N ASP A 37 -19.40 -3.73 1.71
CA ASP A 37 -19.97 -3.12 0.51
C ASP A 37 -19.28 -1.78 0.17
N HIS A 38 -18.86 -1.03 1.19
CA HIS A 38 -18.22 0.27 1.04
C HIS A 38 -17.10 0.48 2.06
N VAL A 39 -15.85 0.43 1.60
CA VAL A 39 -14.67 0.84 2.37
C VAL A 39 -14.19 2.18 1.82
N PHE A 40 -14.15 3.21 2.67
CA PHE A 40 -13.58 4.51 2.35
C PHE A 40 -12.13 4.54 2.80
N ILE A 41 -11.21 4.75 1.86
CA ILE A 41 -9.79 4.95 2.15
C ILE A 41 -9.46 6.40 1.85
N ASP A 42 -9.16 7.18 2.89
CA ASP A 42 -8.62 8.53 2.73
C ASP A 42 -7.10 8.51 2.87
N SER A 43 -6.42 9.23 1.97
CA SER A 43 -4.96 9.27 1.91
C SER A 43 -4.49 10.67 2.23
N THR A 44 -3.95 10.86 3.43
CA THR A 44 -3.41 12.14 3.89
C THR A 44 -1.89 12.16 3.75
N HIS A 45 -1.33 13.29 3.33
CA HIS A 45 0.11 13.46 3.19
C HIS A 45 0.64 14.36 4.30
N VAL A 46 1.55 13.84 5.11
CA VAL A 46 2.22 14.58 6.18
C VAL A 46 3.56 15.06 5.69
N LYS A 47 3.80 16.37 5.73
CA LYS A 47 5.08 16.95 5.27
C LYS A 47 6.24 16.40 6.10
N ALA A 48 7.25 15.87 5.42
CA ALA A 48 8.48 15.39 6.04
C ALA A 48 9.40 16.58 6.38
N SER A 49 10.29 16.38 7.37
CA SER A 49 11.33 17.35 7.74
C SER A 49 12.51 17.32 6.76
N ALA A 50 12.21 17.41 5.47
CA ALA A 50 13.18 17.27 4.40
C ALA A 50 13.08 18.41 3.37
N ASN A 51 14.24 18.91 2.93
CA ASN A 51 14.30 20.01 1.98
C ASN A 51 14.06 19.50 0.55
N LYS A 52 13.00 20.00 -0.11
CA LYS A 52 12.63 19.65 -1.48
C LYS A 52 13.69 19.89 -2.57
N ARG A 53 14.76 20.64 -2.25
CA ARG A 53 15.90 20.92 -3.14
C ARG A 53 17.13 20.05 -2.86
N LYS A 54 17.17 19.34 -1.73
CA LYS A 54 18.28 18.44 -1.37
C LYS A 54 17.82 17.00 -1.54
N PHE A 55 18.11 16.44 -2.70
CA PHE A 55 17.75 15.08 -3.05
C PHE A 55 18.75 14.48 -4.03
N GLU A 56 18.81 13.16 -4.03
CA GLU A 56 19.52 12.37 -5.03
C GLU A 56 18.51 11.66 -5.93
N LYS A 57 18.90 11.41 -7.17
CA LYS A 57 18.08 10.71 -8.15
C LYS A 57 18.49 9.25 -8.16
N LYS A 58 17.55 8.37 -7.84
CA LYS A 58 17.78 6.93 -7.77
C LYS A 58 16.86 6.20 -8.74
N MET A 59 17.44 5.25 -9.46
CA MET A 59 16.69 4.34 -10.32
C MET A 59 16.21 3.18 -9.45
N VAL A 60 14.90 3.11 -9.26
CA VAL A 60 14.26 2.05 -8.47
C VAL A 60 13.44 1.18 -9.42
N ARG A 61 13.52 -0.14 -9.25
CA ARG A 61 12.63 -1.07 -9.95
C ARG A 61 11.22 -0.81 -9.46
N LYS A 62 10.29 -0.53 -10.38
CA LYS A 62 8.88 -0.44 -10.03
C LYS A 62 8.44 -1.82 -9.53
N GLU A 63 8.15 -1.95 -8.25
CA GLU A 63 7.64 -3.21 -7.72
C GLU A 63 6.33 -3.54 -8.43
N THR A 64 6.29 -4.71 -9.06
CA THR A 64 5.10 -5.30 -9.66
C THR A 64 4.10 -5.56 -8.56
N ARG A 65 2.87 -5.05 -8.71
CA ARG A 65 1.84 -5.23 -7.69
C ARG A 65 1.56 -6.74 -7.59
N ALA A 66 1.52 -7.31 -6.39
CA ALA A 66 1.19 -8.73 -6.19
C ALA A 66 -0.14 -9.16 -6.87
N TYR A 67 -1.03 -8.20 -7.12
CA TYR A 67 -2.32 -8.40 -7.80
C TYR A 67 -2.25 -8.33 -9.34
N GLU A 68 -1.12 -7.93 -9.92
CA GLU A 68 -1.00 -7.70 -11.36
C GLU A 68 -1.08 -9.00 -12.16
N ALA A 69 -0.48 -10.08 -11.67
CA ALA A 69 -0.58 -11.41 -12.30
C ALA A 69 -2.03 -11.92 -12.31
N LYS A 70 -2.75 -11.80 -11.19
CA LYS A 70 -4.17 -12.20 -11.09
C LYS A 70 -5.05 -11.40 -12.06
N LEU A 71 -4.84 -10.08 -12.12
CA LEU A 71 -5.55 -9.21 -13.06
C LEU A 71 -5.30 -9.61 -14.52
N GLN A 72 -4.08 -10.01 -14.87
CA GLN A 72 -3.75 -10.47 -16.23
C GLN A 72 -4.45 -11.79 -16.58
N GLU A 73 -4.53 -12.73 -15.63
CA GLU A 73 -5.29 -13.97 -15.80
C GLU A 73 -6.77 -13.70 -16.06
N GLU A 74 -7.39 -12.85 -15.24
CA GLU A 74 -8.81 -12.47 -15.39
C GLU A 74 -9.07 -11.81 -16.76
N LEU A 75 -8.21 -10.89 -17.20
CA LEU A 75 -8.32 -10.25 -18.51
C LEU A 75 -8.20 -11.25 -19.66
N ASN A 76 -7.30 -12.22 -19.55
CA ASN A 76 -7.12 -13.25 -20.57
C ASN A 76 -8.33 -14.19 -20.64
N GLN A 77 -8.92 -14.55 -19.49
CA GLN A 77 -10.15 -15.34 -19.44
C GLN A 77 -11.32 -14.61 -20.13
N ASP A 78 -11.52 -13.31 -19.86
CA ASP A 78 -12.56 -12.51 -20.54
C ASP A 78 -12.32 -12.42 -22.06
N ARG A 79 -11.05 -12.35 -22.51
CA ARG A 79 -10.72 -12.39 -23.94
C ARG A 79 -11.09 -13.71 -24.59
N ILE A 80 -10.76 -14.83 -23.96
CA ILE A 80 -11.10 -16.17 -24.47
C ILE A 80 -12.63 -16.32 -24.58
N ASN A 81 -13.37 -15.87 -23.57
CA ASN A 81 -14.84 -15.89 -23.58
C ASN A 81 -15.43 -15.05 -24.73
N ARG A 82 -14.74 -13.98 -25.13
CA ARG A 82 -15.11 -13.12 -26.27
C ARG A 82 -14.50 -13.58 -27.60
N GLY A 83 -13.90 -14.78 -27.67
CA GLY A 83 -13.28 -15.34 -28.86
C GLY A 83 -12.01 -14.63 -29.32
N LYS A 84 -11.39 -13.81 -28.46
CA LYS A 84 -10.14 -13.09 -28.75
C LYS A 84 -8.94 -13.88 -28.24
N LYS A 85 -7.83 -13.81 -28.96
CA LYS A 85 -6.56 -14.39 -28.52
C LYS A 85 -6.09 -13.74 -27.20
N PRO A 86 -5.53 -14.51 -26.25
CA PRO A 86 -4.94 -13.97 -25.04
C PRO A 86 -3.75 -13.05 -25.37
N PHE A 87 -3.40 -12.18 -24.43
CA PHE A 87 -2.21 -11.35 -24.58
C PHE A 87 -0.93 -12.18 -24.44
N SER A 88 0.13 -11.81 -25.15
CA SER A 88 1.45 -12.45 -25.05
C SER A 88 2.15 -12.08 -23.74
N ALA A 89 2.89 -13.02 -23.13
CA ALA A 89 3.65 -12.79 -21.89
C ALA A 89 4.63 -11.61 -21.99
N ASP A 90 5.28 -11.45 -23.14
CA ASP A 90 6.22 -10.36 -23.42
C ASP A 90 5.61 -8.94 -23.34
N LYS A 91 4.28 -8.81 -23.38
CA LYS A 91 3.63 -7.51 -23.16
C LYS A 91 3.65 -7.06 -21.71
N PHE A 92 3.88 -7.99 -20.78
CA PHE A 92 3.73 -7.76 -19.34
C PHE A 92 5.04 -7.85 -18.57
N GLU A 93 6.07 -8.49 -19.12
CA GLU A 93 7.43 -8.50 -18.55
C GLU A 93 8.19 -7.22 -18.92
N LYS A 94 7.69 -6.08 -18.46
CA LYS A 94 8.48 -4.85 -18.49
C LYS A 94 8.88 -4.51 -17.07
N ASP A 95 10.13 -4.82 -16.76
CA ASP A 95 10.81 -4.23 -15.61
C ASP A 95 10.95 -2.73 -15.85
N GLU A 96 9.91 -2.00 -15.49
CA GLU A 96 9.89 -0.56 -15.56
C GLU A 96 10.77 -0.01 -14.44
N MET A 97 11.92 0.52 -14.81
CA MET A 97 12.73 1.33 -13.90
C MET A 97 12.14 2.73 -13.84
N LYS A 98 11.94 3.24 -12.62
CA LYS A 98 11.49 4.61 -12.39
C LYS A 98 12.56 5.40 -11.68
N GLU A 99 12.78 6.62 -12.16
CA GLU A 99 13.59 7.61 -11.45
C GLU A 99 12.77 8.21 -10.29
N ILE A 100 13.27 8.06 -9.06
CA ILE A 100 12.68 8.62 -7.85
C ILE A 100 13.67 9.61 -7.24
N LYS A 101 13.13 10.67 -6.62
CA LYS A 101 13.92 11.61 -5.81
C LYS A 101 13.92 11.12 -4.37
N GLU A 102 15.08 10.75 -3.87
CA GLU A 102 15.31 10.33 -2.48
C GLU A 102 15.92 11.50 -1.71
N SER A 103 15.38 11.84 -0.54
CA SER A 103 15.96 12.91 0.26
C SER A 103 17.26 12.46 0.91
N THR A 104 18.27 13.33 0.91
CA THR A 104 19.53 13.10 1.63
C THR A 104 19.36 13.15 3.16
N THR A 105 18.31 13.82 3.65
CA THR A 105 18.06 13.99 5.09
C THR A 105 17.02 13.01 5.64
N ASP A 106 16.10 12.58 4.79
CA ASP A 106 15.01 11.67 5.17
C ASP A 106 14.67 10.70 4.01
N PRO A 107 15.46 9.63 3.84
CA PRO A 107 15.33 8.71 2.70
C PRO A 107 13.99 7.97 2.63
N GLU A 108 13.29 7.80 3.76
CA GLU A 108 12.00 7.11 3.83
C GLU A 108 10.83 7.99 3.36
N SER A 109 11.06 9.30 3.26
CA SER A 109 10.04 10.24 2.77
C SER A 109 9.89 10.20 1.25
N GLY A 110 8.64 10.20 0.77
CA GLY A 110 8.33 10.24 -0.65
C GLY A 110 8.33 11.66 -1.21
N TYR A 111 8.72 11.83 -2.49
CA TYR A 111 8.61 13.12 -3.16
C TYR A 111 7.18 13.38 -3.66
N TYR A 112 6.45 14.21 -2.93
CA TYR A 112 5.06 14.57 -3.19
C TYR A 112 4.94 15.82 -4.08
N VAL A 113 4.09 15.72 -5.09
CA VAL A 113 3.75 16.81 -6.01
C VAL A 113 2.23 16.94 -6.05
N LYS A 114 1.70 18.01 -5.46
CA LYS A 114 0.30 18.42 -5.60
C LYS A 114 0.24 19.57 -6.59
N ASP A 115 -0.29 19.26 -7.76
CA ASP A 115 -0.37 20.15 -8.91
C ASP A 115 0.99 20.79 -9.26
N GLU A 116 0.98 21.96 -9.90
CA GLU A 116 2.21 22.66 -10.28
C GLU A 116 2.84 23.46 -9.12
N ARG A 117 2.08 23.78 -8.07
CA ARG A 117 2.48 24.74 -7.03
C ARG A 117 3.20 24.12 -5.84
N THR A 118 2.82 22.91 -5.43
CA THR A 118 3.31 22.32 -4.16
C THR A 118 4.13 21.07 -4.40
N LYS A 119 5.45 21.21 -4.22
CA LYS A 119 6.42 20.10 -4.23
C LYS A 119 7.07 20.01 -2.86
N GLN A 120 7.04 18.85 -2.22
CA GLN A 120 7.65 18.62 -0.92
C GLN A 120 7.93 17.14 -0.70
N PHE A 121 8.80 16.82 0.25
CA PHE A 121 8.88 15.47 0.78
C PHE A 121 7.77 15.24 1.80
N ALA A 122 7.12 14.08 1.75
CA ALA A 122 5.99 13.75 2.60
C ALA A 122 5.85 12.23 2.84
N TYR A 123 5.21 11.89 3.95
CA TYR A 123 4.74 10.56 4.28
C TYR A 123 3.28 10.40 3.88
N SER A 124 2.91 9.22 3.38
CA SER A 124 1.53 8.89 3.05
C SER A 124 0.91 8.15 4.23
N PHE A 125 -0.20 8.66 4.74
CA PHE A 125 -0.98 8.03 5.80
C PHE A 125 -2.35 7.68 5.25
N HIS A 126 -2.72 6.40 5.34
CA HIS A 126 -3.98 5.88 4.85
C HIS A 126 -4.89 5.55 6.04
N ALA A 127 -6.06 6.17 6.07
CA ALA A 127 -7.11 5.83 7.01
C ALA A 127 -8.23 5.11 6.25
N ALA A 128 -8.59 3.92 6.71
CA ALA A 128 -9.71 3.17 6.16
C ALA A 128 -10.88 3.18 7.17
N ALA A 129 -12.08 3.44 6.67
CA ALA A 129 -13.32 3.35 7.43
C ALA A 129 -14.37 2.58 6.62
N ASP A 130 -15.13 1.73 7.29
CA ASP A 130 -16.39 1.18 6.79
C ASP A 130 -17.55 2.14 7.14
N ARG A 131 -18.72 1.91 6.53
CA ARG A 131 -19.90 2.78 6.70
C ARG A 131 -20.79 2.34 7.86
#